data_AF-A0A1H5L343-F1
#
_entry.id   AF-A0A1H5L343-F1
#
_cell.length_a   1.000
_cell.length_b   1.000
_cell.length_c   1.000
_cell.angle_alpha   90.00
_cell.angle_beta   90.00
_cell.angle_gamma   90.00
#
_symmetry.space_group_name_H-M   'P 1'
#
loop_
_entity.id
_entity.type
_entity.pdbx_description
1 polymer ?
#
loop_
_entity_poly.entity_id
_entity_poly.type
_entity_poly.pdbx_seq_one_letter_code
_entity_poly.pdbx_strand_id
1 'polypeptide(L)'
;MQVRTSPSTCDAPAGARTTRQAQSVPPLYISVDIEADGPIPGPYSMPSLGAAVAGTQDADGFTAAEPEKQTFYRELRPIGAEFSAWVREVAVGAQPVMCGYPASYDWMFLYWYLIRFTGASPFGHSGCLDMKTLYATKARLPLRAVAKATMPRELLSRRRHTHHALVQAELFANLMAWPGNSQ
;
A
#
# COMPACT_ATOMS: atom_id res chain seq x y z
N MET A 1 -5.62 -60.11 26.12
CA MET A 1 -5.93 -59.06 25.12
C MET A 1 -6.12 -57.75 25.88
N GLN A 2 -5.08 -56.92 25.92
CA GLN A 2 -5.07 -55.63 26.62
C GLN A 2 -4.46 -54.61 25.66
N VAL A 3 -5.28 -53.66 25.21
CA VAL A 3 -4.87 -52.58 24.31
C VAL A 3 -4.13 -51.54 25.17
N ARG A 4 -2.82 -51.40 24.95
CA ARG A 4 -2.04 -50.29 25.50
C ARG A 4 -2.26 -49.05 24.64
N THR A 5 -2.87 -48.01 25.21
CA THR A 5 -2.87 -46.66 24.65
C THR A 5 -1.60 -45.94 25.09
N SER A 6 -0.71 -45.61 24.15
CA SER A 6 0.42 -44.71 24.38
C SER A 6 -0.05 -43.26 24.25
N PRO A 7 0.36 -42.32 25.13
CA PRO A 7 0.14 -40.91 24.90
C PRO A 7 1.09 -40.39 23.81
N SER A 8 0.53 -39.64 22.87
CA SER A 8 1.26 -38.84 21.88
C SER A 8 1.87 -37.62 22.56
N THR A 9 3.19 -37.61 22.73
CA THR A 9 3.96 -36.41 23.08
C THR A 9 4.72 -35.95 21.84
N CYS A 10 4.12 -35.03 21.07
CA CYS A 10 4.86 -34.20 20.12
C CYS A 10 5.64 -33.13 20.90
N ASP A 11 6.73 -33.53 21.55
CA ASP A 11 7.76 -32.61 22.02
C ASP A 11 8.91 -32.63 21.02
N ALA A 12 8.84 -31.74 20.02
CA ALA A 12 10.01 -31.37 19.25
C ALA A 12 10.77 -30.25 20.00
N PRO A 13 12.10 -30.32 20.12
CA PRO A 13 12.85 -29.30 20.83
C PRO A 13 12.73 -27.95 20.10
N ALA A 14 12.63 -26.88 20.89
CA ALA A 14 12.69 -25.50 20.44
C ALA A 14 14.09 -25.16 19.89
N GLY A 15 14.37 -25.64 18.67
CA GLY A 15 15.47 -25.12 17.86
C GLY A 15 15.10 -23.71 17.41
N ALA A 16 15.89 -22.72 17.83
CA ALA A 16 15.77 -21.35 17.38
C ALA A 16 15.68 -21.33 15.84
N ARG A 17 14.49 -21.00 15.30
CA ARG A 17 14.39 -20.59 13.91
C ARG A 17 15.14 -19.28 13.82
N THR A 18 16.40 -19.35 13.43
CA THR A 18 17.11 -18.20 12.89
C THR A 18 16.30 -17.80 11.66
N THR A 19 15.42 -16.80 11.81
CA THR A 19 14.84 -16.10 10.67
C THR A 19 16.04 -15.64 9.84
N ARG A 20 16.27 -16.28 8.69
CA ARG A 20 17.07 -15.63 7.65
C ARG A 20 16.42 -14.27 7.47
N GLN A 21 17.07 -13.22 7.94
CA GLN A 21 16.87 -11.90 7.37
C GLN A 21 17.26 -12.08 5.91
N ALA A 22 16.27 -12.43 5.07
CA ALA A 22 16.38 -12.21 3.66
C ALA A 22 16.81 -10.75 3.55
N GLN A 23 17.89 -10.48 2.82
CA GLN A 23 18.19 -9.12 2.38
C GLN A 23 16.98 -8.70 1.54
N SER A 24 15.97 -8.14 2.20
CA SER A 24 14.72 -7.78 1.59
C SER A 24 15.00 -6.50 0.84
N VAL A 25 14.89 -6.56 -0.48
CA VAL A 25 14.85 -5.36 -1.33
C VAL A 25 13.87 -4.38 -0.67
N PRO A 26 14.30 -3.14 -0.35
CA PRO A 26 13.48 -2.23 0.44
C PRO A 26 12.20 -1.87 -0.33
N PRO A 27 11.03 -1.81 0.34
CA PRO A 27 9.81 -1.34 -0.30
C PRO A 27 9.92 0.15 -0.70
N LEU A 28 9.41 0.46 -1.89
CA LEU A 28 9.07 1.81 -2.33
C LEU A 28 7.55 1.97 -2.30
N TYR A 29 7.06 2.87 -1.46
CA TYR A 29 5.63 3.14 -1.33
C TYR A 29 5.18 4.15 -2.36
N ILE A 30 4.18 3.78 -3.15
CA ILE A 30 3.57 4.59 -4.19
C ILE A 30 2.11 4.79 -3.83
N SER A 31 1.74 6.02 -3.46
CA SER A 31 0.34 6.36 -3.27
C SER A 31 -0.36 6.30 -4.61
N VAL A 32 -1.48 5.60 -4.70
CA VAL A 32 -2.33 5.58 -5.89
C VAL A 32 -3.74 5.98 -5.49
N ASP A 33 -4.33 6.84 -6.32
CA ASP A 33 -5.71 7.31 -6.19
C ASP A 33 -6.36 7.26 -7.57
N ILE A 34 -7.56 6.69 -7.66
CA ILE A 34 -8.27 6.48 -8.92
C ILE A 34 -9.62 7.19 -8.91
N GLU A 35 -10.06 7.57 -10.11
CA GLU A 35 -11.47 7.87 -10.35
C GLU A 35 -12.08 6.69 -11.10
N ALA A 36 -13.27 6.27 -10.67
CA ALA A 36 -13.97 5.11 -11.21
C ALA A 36 -15.45 5.40 -11.48
N ASP A 37 -15.97 4.79 -12.54
CA ASP A 37 -17.39 4.77 -12.88
C ASP A 37 -18.05 3.51 -12.30
N GLY A 38 -18.65 3.67 -11.12
CA GLY A 38 -19.35 2.61 -10.41
C GLY A 38 -18.46 1.79 -9.47
N PRO A 39 -19.04 0.81 -8.74
CA PRO A 39 -18.37 0.15 -7.61
C PRO A 39 -17.54 -1.09 -8.00
N ILE A 40 -17.58 -1.52 -9.27
CA ILE A 40 -16.97 -2.78 -9.73
C ILE A 40 -16.15 -2.48 -10.98
N PRO A 41 -14.91 -3.01 -11.10
CA PRO A 41 -14.10 -2.79 -12.28
C PRO A 41 -14.70 -3.46 -13.52
N GLY A 42 -14.71 -2.71 -14.62
CA GLY A 42 -15.03 -3.18 -15.96
C GLY A 42 -14.17 -2.45 -17.00
N PRO A 43 -14.26 -2.83 -18.28
CA PRO A 43 -13.54 -2.12 -19.33
C PRO A 43 -13.94 -0.64 -19.35
N TYR A 44 -12.95 0.25 -19.30
CA TYR A 44 -13.13 1.71 -19.34
C TYR A 44 -13.89 2.35 -18.14
N SER A 45 -14.13 1.59 -17.05
CA SER A 45 -14.74 2.08 -15.81
C SER A 45 -13.77 2.82 -14.86
N MET A 46 -12.54 3.13 -15.26
CA MET A 46 -11.55 3.87 -14.48
C MET A 46 -10.99 5.03 -15.31
N PRO A 47 -11.69 6.18 -15.35
CA PRO A 47 -11.36 7.32 -16.19
C PRO A 47 -10.01 7.98 -15.88
N SER A 48 -9.51 7.94 -14.64
CA SER A 48 -8.21 8.52 -14.32
C SER A 48 -7.51 7.80 -13.18
N LEU A 49 -6.19 7.98 -13.15
CA LEU A 49 -5.33 7.50 -12.07
C LEU A 49 -4.26 8.55 -11.79
N GLY A 50 -4.09 8.87 -10.52
CA GLY A 50 -2.94 9.57 -9.98
C GLY A 50 -2.05 8.62 -9.19
N ALA A 51 -0.74 8.78 -9.30
CA ALA A 51 0.24 8.11 -8.46
C ALA A 51 1.36 9.04 -8.04
N ALA A 52 1.87 8.86 -6.82
CA ALA A 52 3.00 9.64 -6.31
C ALA A 52 3.85 8.79 -5.36
N VAL A 53 5.17 8.90 -5.48
CA VAL A 53 6.09 8.21 -4.56
C VAL A 53 6.00 8.88 -3.18
N ALA A 54 5.74 8.08 -2.16
CA ALA A 54 5.60 8.54 -0.79
C ALA A 54 6.90 8.36 0.02
N GLY A 55 7.69 7.33 -0.27
CA GLY A 55 8.96 7.08 0.41
C GLY A 55 9.40 5.63 0.35
N THR A 56 10.53 5.34 0.97
CA THR A 56 11.09 3.99 1.13
C THR A 56 11.11 3.58 2.59
N GLN A 57 11.16 2.28 2.86
CA GLN A 57 11.45 1.78 4.20
C GLN A 57 12.51 0.70 4.16
N ASP A 58 13.43 0.75 5.11
CA ASP A 58 14.45 -0.28 5.32
C ASP A 58 14.56 -0.63 6.82
N ALA A 59 15.70 -1.18 7.23
CA ALA A 59 15.95 -1.57 8.61
C ALA A 59 16.08 -0.37 9.57
N ASP A 60 16.46 0.81 9.06
CA ASP A 60 16.66 2.03 9.85
C ASP A 60 15.37 2.85 9.97
N GLY A 61 14.37 2.56 9.13
CA GLY A 61 13.02 3.10 9.24
C GLY A 61 12.47 3.61 7.92
N PHE A 62 11.43 4.45 8.00
CA PHE A 62 10.80 5.06 6.85
C PHE A 62 11.49 6.38 6.49
N THR A 63 11.84 6.55 5.21
CA THR A 63 12.36 7.78 4.64
C THR A 63 11.34 8.33 3.64
N ALA A 64 10.77 9.50 3.94
CA ALA A 64 9.80 10.16 3.07
C ALA A 64 10.47 10.65 1.78
N ALA A 65 9.80 10.46 0.65
CA ALA A 65 10.15 11.10 -0.61
C ALA A 65 9.54 12.52 -0.66
N GLU A 66 10.01 13.34 -1.60
CA GLU A 66 9.31 14.56 -1.99
C GLU A 66 8.30 14.21 -3.09
N PRO A 67 6.99 14.09 -2.81
CA PRO A 67 6.07 13.46 -3.74
C PRO A 67 5.94 14.21 -5.06
N GLU A 68 6.15 15.54 -5.07
CA GLU A 68 6.13 16.37 -6.28
C GLU A 68 7.22 16.01 -7.30
N LYS A 69 8.36 15.51 -6.84
CA LYS A 69 9.48 15.16 -7.73
C LYS A 69 9.22 13.89 -8.53
N GLN A 70 8.30 13.04 -8.06
CA GLN A 70 8.01 11.74 -8.66
C GLN A 70 6.50 11.48 -8.65
N THR A 71 5.81 12.19 -9.54
CA THR A 71 4.37 12.05 -9.78
C THR A 71 4.07 11.46 -11.14
N PHE A 72 2.96 10.74 -11.21
CA PHE A 72 2.33 10.30 -12.43
C PHE A 72 0.85 10.68 -12.36
N TYR A 73 0.35 11.36 -13.39
CA TYR A 73 -1.07 11.64 -13.53
C TYR A 73 -1.50 11.45 -14.99
N ARG A 74 -2.60 10.72 -15.18
CA ARG A 74 -3.21 10.53 -16.50
C ARG A 74 -4.72 10.43 -16.39
N GLU A 75 -5.41 11.14 -17.27
CA GLU A 75 -6.74 10.75 -17.76
C GLU A 75 -6.56 9.60 -18.74
N LEU A 76 -7.24 8.48 -18.51
CA LEU A 76 -6.92 7.19 -19.09
C LEU A 76 -7.87 6.77 -20.21
N ARG A 77 -7.28 6.19 -21.26
CA ARG A 77 -7.87 5.13 -22.09
C ARG A 77 -6.77 4.12 -22.46
N PRO A 78 -6.74 2.87 -21.96
CA PRO A 78 -7.27 2.26 -20.73
C PRO A 78 -6.10 1.71 -19.88
N ILE A 79 -5.37 2.52 -19.11
CA ILE A 79 -4.03 2.15 -18.56
C ILE A 79 -3.09 1.57 -19.63
N GLY A 80 -2.28 2.45 -20.23
CA GLY A 80 -1.20 2.02 -21.12
C GLY A 80 -0.06 1.33 -20.36
N ALA A 81 0.79 0.64 -21.11
CA ALA A 81 2.06 0.11 -20.62
C ALA A 81 2.93 1.18 -19.90
N GLU A 82 2.68 2.47 -20.17
CA GLU A 82 3.30 3.63 -19.54
C GLU A 82 3.24 3.62 -18.02
N PHE A 83 2.09 3.32 -17.40
CA PHE A 83 2.00 3.32 -15.93
C PHE A 83 2.87 2.21 -15.34
N SER A 84 2.83 1.01 -15.93
CA SER A 84 3.68 -0.10 -15.50
C SER A 84 5.18 0.18 -15.74
N ALA A 85 5.51 0.87 -16.83
CA ALA A 85 6.88 1.30 -17.10
C ALA A 85 7.35 2.34 -16.07
N TRP A 86 6.53 3.34 -15.77
CA TRP A 86 6.81 4.34 -14.74
C TRP A 86 7.03 3.72 -13.37
N VAL A 87 6.16 2.79 -12.93
CA VAL A 87 6.35 2.08 -11.65
C VAL A 87 7.69 1.34 -11.61
N ARG A 88 8.07 0.66 -12.70
CA ARG A 88 9.35 -0.06 -12.79
C ARG A 88 10.56 0.88 -12.79
N GLU A 89 10.42 2.05 -13.41
CA GLU A 89 11.46 3.07 -13.45
C GLU A 89 11.71 3.68 -12.06
N VAL A 90 10.66 4.09 -11.35
CA VAL A 90 10.82 4.68 -10.01
C VAL A 90 11.24 3.63 -8.96
N ALA A 91 10.88 2.36 -9.16
CA ALA A 91 11.18 1.27 -8.24
C ALA A 91 12.47 0.49 -8.57
N VAL A 92 13.39 1.05 -9.37
CA VAL A 92 14.68 0.39 -9.63
C VAL A 92 15.41 0.13 -8.29
N GLY A 93 15.71 -1.15 -8.03
CA GLY A 93 16.36 -1.57 -6.78
C GLY A 93 15.46 -1.59 -5.55
N ALA A 94 14.14 -1.43 -5.72
CA ALA A 94 13.14 -1.45 -4.66
C ALA A 94 11.96 -2.37 -5.01
N GLN A 95 11.20 -2.79 -3.99
CA GLN A 95 9.95 -3.52 -4.18
C GLN A 95 8.79 -2.51 -4.21
N PRO A 96 8.09 -2.29 -5.33
CA PRO A 96 6.99 -1.34 -5.35
C PRO A 96 5.81 -1.85 -4.50
N VAL A 97 5.27 -0.98 -3.65
CA VAL A 97 4.09 -1.21 -2.83
C VAL A 97 3.10 -0.08 -3.08
N MET A 98 1.92 -0.41 -3.58
CA MET A 98 0.83 0.55 -3.71
C MET A 98 0.28 0.87 -2.31
N CYS A 99 0.02 2.14 -2.02
CA CYS A 99 -0.76 2.54 -0.85
C CYS A 99 -1.96 3.40 -1.26
N GLY A 100 -3.11 3.17 -0.62
CA GLY A 100 -4.36 3.87 -0.93
C GLY A 100 -5.24 4.09 0.30
N TYR A 101 -6.24 4.95 0.15
CA TYR A 101 -7.20 5.30 1.19
C TYR A 101 -8.63 5.39 0.62
N PRO A 102 -9.47 4.33 0.72
CA PRO A 102 -9.13 2.98 1.16
C PRO A 102 -8.49 2.17 0.03
N ALA A 103 -7.40 1.48 0.32
CA ALA A 103 -6.70 0.69 -0.68
C ALA A 103 -7.56 -0.44 -1.25
N SER A 104 -8.55 -0.95 -0.52
CA SER A 104 -9.45 -2.00 -1.04
C SER A 104 -10.17 -1.59 -2.33
N TYR A 105 -10.52 -0.31 -2.46
CA TYR A 105 -11.21 0.19 -3.64
C TYR A 105 -10.21 0.42 -4.78
N ASP A 106 -9.17 1.22 -4.50
CA ASP A 106 -8.15 1.57 -5.49
C ASP A 106 -7.43 0.33 -6.03
N TRP A 107 -7.04 -0.59 -5.15
CA TRP A 107 -6.36 -1.83 -5.52
C TRP A 107 -7.23 -2.73 -6.39
N MET A 108 -8.52 -2.87 -6.08
CA MET A 108 -9.43 -3.72 -6.86
C MET A 108 -9.48 -3.26 -8.32
N PHE A 109 -9.64 -1.96 -8.55
CA PHE A 109 -9.65 -1.40 -9.90
C PHE A 109 -8.27 -1.44 -10.56
N LEU A 110 -7.24 -0.97 -9.87
CA LEU A 110 -5.88 -0.92 -10.40
C LEU A 110 -5.38 -2.30 -10.80
N TYR A 111 -5.50 -3.28 -9.90
CA TYR A 111 -5.05 -4.64 -10.13
C TYR A 111 -5.83 -5.28 -11.28
N TRP A 112 -7.15 -5.12 -11.33
CA TRP A 112 -7.96 -5.61 -12.44
C TRP A 112 -7.51 -5.02 -13.79
N TYR A 113 -7.26 -3.71 -13.83
CA TYR A 113 -6.81 -3.02 -15.04
C TYR A 113 -5.43 -3.48 -15.50
N LEU A 114 -4.47 -3.61 -14.59
CA LEU A 114 -3.13 -4.11 -14.89
C LEU A 114 -3.20 -5.52 -15.47
N ILE A 115 -3.92 -6.43 -14.81
CA ILE A 115 -4.07 -7.80 -15.34
C ILE A 115 -4.79 -7.79 -16.70
N ARG A 116 -5.87 -7.01 -16.84
CA ARG A 116 -6.70 -7.01 -18.06
C ARG A 116 -5.99 -6.43 -19.27
N PHE A 117 -5.24 -5.34 -19.10
CA PHE A 117 -4.70 -4.55 -20.21
C PHE A 117 -3.18 -4.68 -20.38
N THR A 118 -2.43 -5.08 -19.35
CA THR A 118 -0.97 -5.27 -19.43
C THR A 118 -0.52 -6.70 -19.14
N GLY A 119 -1.42 -7.58 -18.67
CA GLY A 119 -1.15 -8.99 -18.40
C GLY A 119 -0.42 -9.26 -17.08
N ALA A 120 0.06 -8.23 -16.38
CA ALA A 120 0.78 -8.37 -15.12
C ALA A 120 0.74 -7.09 -14.28
N SER A 121 0.83 -7.23 -12.96
CA SER A 121 0.97 -6.11 -12.03
C SER A 121 2.44 -5.90 -11.64
N PRO A 122 3.01 -4.69 -11.75
CA PRO A 122 4.35 -4.41 -11.21
C PRO A 122 4.38 -4.52 -9.67
N PHE A 123 3.22 -4.48 -9.00
CA PHE A 123 3.06 -4.66 -7.55
C PHE A 123 2.88 -6.13 -7.14
N GLY A 124 2.87 -7.07 -8.09
CA GLY A 124 2.48 -8.46 -7.84
C GLY A 124 1.02 -8.60 -7.38
N HIS A 125 0.72 -9.68 -6.64
CA HIS A 125 -0.63 -10.00 -6.16
C HIS A 125 -0.99 -9.35 -4.81
N SER A 126 0.01 -8.86 -4.07
CA SER A 126 -0.17 -8.43 -2.68
C SER A 126 0.69 -7.24 -2.28
N GLY A 127 1.35 -6.54 -3.23
CA GLY A 127 2.12 -5.33 -2.96
C GLY A 127 1.23 -4.12 -2.72
N CYS A 128 0.38 -4.18 -1.68
CA CYS A 128 -0.63 -3.20 -1.35
C CYS A 128 -0.66 -2.92 0.15
N LEU A 129 -0.86 -1.66 0.54
CA LEU A 129 -1.00 -1.22 1.92
C LEU A 129 -2.21 -0.28 2.06
N ASP A 130 -3.12 -0.63 2.98
CA ASP A 130 -4.30 0.19 3.30
C ASP A 130 -4.01 1.23 4.38
N MET A 131 -3.99 2.51 3.99
CA MET A 131 -3.70 3.62 4.91
C MET A 131 -4.76 3.75 6.00
N LYS A 132 -6.02 3.40 5.71
CA LYS A 132 -7.12 3.45 6.67
C LYS A 132 -6.89 2.46 7.81
N THR A 133 -6.48 1.24 7.49
CA THR A 133 -6.12 0.20 8.46
C THR A 133 -4.85 0.57 9.23
N LEU A 134 -3.84 1.14 8.56
CA LEU A 134 -2.63 1.64 9.22
C LEU A 134 -2.99 2.67 10.30
N TYR A 135 -3.79 3.69 9.95
CA TYR A 135 -4.25 4.69 10.91
C TYR A 135 -5.09 4.06 12.03
N ALA A 136 -6.09 3.23 11.70
CA ALA A 136 -6.94 2.57 12.68
C ALA A 136 -6.12 1.83 13.75
N THR A 137 -5.09 1.11 13.29
CA THR A 137 -4.18 0.35 14.15
C THR A 137 -3.38 1.27 15.07
N LYS A 138 -2.76 2.31 14.52
CA LYS A 138 -1.92 3.25 15.29
C LYS A 138 -2.75 4.15 16.24
N ALA A 139 -3.97 4.47 15.85
CA ALA A 139 -4.93 5.22 16.67
C ALA A 139 -5.68 4.34 17.69
N ARG A 140 -5.60 3.01 17.56
CA ARG A 140 -6.37 2.02 18.34
C ARG A 140 -7.88 2.22 18.22
N LEU A 141 -8.35 2.52 17.01
CA LEU A 141 -9.76 2.74 16.72
C LEU A 141 -10.34 1.56 15.93
N PRO A 142 -11.62 1.21 16.14
CA PRO A 142 -12.33 0.32 15.23
C PRO A 142 -12.29 0.90 13.80
N LEU A 143 -12.00 0.08 12.79
CA LEU A 143 -11.87 0.54 11.39
C LEU A 143 -13.09 1.35 10.90
N ARG A 144 -14.29 0.98 11.36
CA ARG A 144 -15.55 1.67 11.04
C ARG A 144 -15.64 3.11 11.59
N ALA A 145 -14.89 3.43 12.63
CA ALA A 145 -14.84 4.75 13.25
C ALA A 145 -13.83 5.70 12.55
N VAL A 146 -13.04 5.19 11.60
CA VAL A 146 -12.03 5.97 10.90
C VAL A 146 -12.63 6.70 9.70
N ALA A 147 -12.51 8.03 9.72
CA ALA A 147 -12.70 8.88 8.55
C ALA A 147 -11.54 9.89 8.45
N LYS A 148 -11.25 10.37 7.24
CA LYS A 148 -10.14 11.32 7.03
C LYS A 148 -10.36 12.62 7.83
N ALA A 149 -11.62 13.04 7.98
CA ALA A 149 -12.01 14.22 8.75
C ALA A 149 -11.79 14.08 10.27
N THR A 150 -11.67 12.85 10.79
CA THR A 150 -11.44 12.60 12.23
C THR A 150 -9.97 12.47 12.58
N MET A 151 -9.08 12.51 11.58
CA MET A 151 -7.63 12.41 11.80
C MET A 151 -7.07 13.71 12.39
N PRO A 152 -6.03 13.62 13.25
CA PRO A 152 -5.27 14.78 13.69
C PRO A 152 -4.75 15.62 12.50
N ARG A 153 -4.74 16.95 12.67
CA ARG A 153 -4.38 17.89 11.59
C ARG A 153 -2.94 17.71 11.11
N GLU A 154 -2.04 17.26 11.97
CA GLU A 154 -0.65 16.96 11.64
C GLU A 154 -0.50 15.79 10.65
N LEU A 155 -1.50 14.92 10.52
CA LEU A 155 -1.49 13.86 9.51
C LEU A 155 -1.94 14.36 8.14
N LEU A 156 -2.77 15.39 8.11
CA LEU A 156 -3.39 15.88 6.89
C LEU A 156 -2.43 16.82 6.14
N SER A 157 -2.32 16.61 4.82
CA SER A 157 -1.56 17.50 3.94
C SER A 157 -2.06 18.93 4.02
N ARG A 158 -1.12 19.89 3.98
CA ARG A 158 -1.40 21.32 3.90
C ARG A 158 -1.49 21.85 2.47
N ARG A 159 -1.33 20.96 1.47
CA ARG A 159 -1.29 21.34 0.05
C ARG A 159 -2.66 21.83 -0.42
N ARG A 160 -2.64 22.88 -1.25
CA ARG A 160 -3.86 23.47 -1.86
C ARG A 160 -4.30 22.77 -3.15
N HIS A 161 -3.59 21.73 -3.60
CA HIS A 161 -3.76 21.15 -4.95
C HIS A 161 -4.87 20.08 -5.03
N THR A 162 -5.48 19.99 -6.21
CA THR A 162 -6.55 19.06 -6.62
C THR A 162 -6.08 17.65 -6.96
N HIS A 163 -4.77 17.36 -6.89
CA HIS A 163 -4.23 16.04 -7.20
C HIS A 163 -4.24 15.14 -5.96
N HIS A 164 -5.24 14.28 -5.87
CA HIS A 164 -5.49 13.44 -4.70
C HIS A 164 -4.32 12.52 -4.32
N ALA A 165 -3.62 11.92 -5.28
CA ALA A 165 -2.48 11.03 -5.01
C ALA A 165 -1.29 11.72 -4.28
N LEU A 166 -1.02 13.00 -4.57
CA LEU A 166 0.02 13.77 -3.86
C LEU A 166 -0.35 14.00 -2.40
N VAL A 167 -1.60 14.37 -2.17
CA VAL A 167 -2.17 14.59 -0.83
C VAL A 167 -2.18 13.28 -0.04
N GLN A 168 -2.48 12.16 -0.70
CA GLN A 168 -2.44 10.83 -0.10
C GLN A 168 -0.99 10.36 0.19
N ALA A 169 -0.02 10.65 -0.67
CA ALA A 169 1.39 10.34 -0.43
C ALA A 169 1.95 11.06 0.81
N GLU A 170 1.62 12.34 0.98
CA GLU A 170 2.00 13.09 2.19
C GLU A 170 1.28 12.56 3.44
N LEU A 171 -0.01 12.23 3.34
CA LEU A 171 -0.72 11.56 4.44
C LEU A 171 -0.04 10.24 4.83
N PHE A 172 0.36 9.43 3.85
CA PHE A 172 1.08 8.19 4.11
C PHE A 172 2.40 8.45 4.82
N ALA A 173 3.22 9.39 4.32
CA ALA A 173 4.49 9.74 4.95
C ALA A 173 4.30 10.20 6.42
N ASN A 174 3.29 11.05 6.67
CA ASN A 174 2.94 11.47 8.01
C ASN A 174 2.48 10.30 8.88
N LEU A 175 1.68 9.38 8.35
CA LEU A 175 1.25 8.17 9.05
C LEU A 175 2.41 7.26 9.41
N MET A 176 3.41 7.12 8.53
CA MET A 176 4.60 6.32 8.81
C MET A 176 5.43 6.92 9.96
N ALA A 177 5.59 8.25 9.98
CA ALA A 177 6.30 8.96 11.04
C ALA A 177 5.52 9.09 12.36
N TRP A 178 4.18 9.06 12.31
CA TRP A 178 3.34 9.25 13.49
C TRP A 178 3.47 8.07 14.47
N PRO A 179 3.72 8.26 15.77
CA PRO A 179 3.85 7.14 16.72
C PRO A 179 2.51 6.44 17.04
N GLY A 180 1.38 7.06 16.69
CA GLY A 180 0.06 6.63 17.14
C GLY A 180 -0.43 7.44 18.34
N ASN A 181 -1.59 7.09 18.88
CA ASN A 181 -2.09 7.71 20.10
C ASN A 181 -1.23 7.24 21.30
N SER A 182 -0.70 8.20 22.07
CA SER A 182 -0.12 7.93 23.39
C SER A 182 -1.20 7.32 24.30
N GLN A 183 -0.80 6.36 25.14
CA GLN A 183 -1.68 5.81 26.17
C GLN A 183 -1.95 6.82 27.28
#